data_AF-A0A9D6EU23-F1
#
_entry.id   AF-A0A9D6EU23-F1
#
_cell.length_a   1.000
_cell.length_b   1.000
_cell.length_c   1.000
_cell.angle_alpha   90.00
_cell.angle_beta   90.00
_cell.angle_gamma   90.00
#
_symmetry.space_group_name_H-M   'P 1'
#
loop_
_entity.id
_entity.type
_entity.pdbx_description
1 polymer ?
#
loop_
_entity_poly.entity_id
_entity_poly.type
_entity_poly.pdbx_seq_one_letter_code
_entity_poly.pdbx_strand_id
1 'polypeptide(L)' 'MASSLKRSAENSMRRKAPPFQSAMSMLNFYINRAGKNLNPERKKILQKAKDELRKMFHK' A
#
# COMPACT_ATOMS: atom_id res chain seq x y z
N MET A 1 5.94 -27.01 -22.88
CA MET A 1 5.51 -25.59 -22.86
C MET A 1 5.32 -25.14 -21.41
N ALA A 2 6.41 -24.89 -20.69
CA ALA A 2 6.37 -24.35 -19.32
C ALA A 2 7.41 -23.23 -19.12
N SER A 3 8.16 -22.88 -20.16
CA SER A 3 9.16 -21.81 -20.16
C SER A 3 8.55 -20.41 -20.34
N SER A 4 7.29 -20.35 -20.78
CA SER A 4 6.56 -19.10 -21.08
C SER A 4 5.90 -18.45 -19.85
N LEU A 5 5.73 -19.19 -18.74
CA LEU A 5 5.17 -18.63 -17.49
C LEU A 5 6.25 -18.03 -16.59
N LYS A 6 7.47 -18.58 -16.59
CA LYS A 6 8.58 -18.09 -15.76
C LYS A 6 9.05 -16.69 -16.19
N ARG A 7 9.13 -16.44 -17.50
CA ARG A 7 9.54 -15.13 -18.05
C ARG A 7 8.50 -14.02 -17.86
N SER A 8 7.21 -14.37 -17.74
CA SER A 8 6.15 -13.39 -17.44
C SER A 8 6.14 -12.97 -15.97
N ALA A 9 6.57 -13.84 -15.05
CA ALA A 9 6.71 -13.50 -13.64
C ALA A 9 7.96 -12.64 -13.37
N GLU A 10 9.07 -12.89 -14.06
CA GLU A 10 10.32 -12.11 -13.93
C GLU A 10 10.20 -10.70 -14.53
N ASN A 11 9.26 -10.47 -15.46
CA ASN A 11 8.94 -9.14 -15.99
C ASN A 11 7.99 -8.31 -15.09
N SER A 12 7.57 -8.83 -13.92
CA SER A 12 6.80 -8.06 -12.94
C SER A 12 7.66 -7.07 -12.12
N MET A 13 8.85 -6.71 -12.62
CA MET A 13 9.54 -5.45 -12.29
C MET A 13 8.70 -4.21 -12.63
N ARG A 14 7.55 -4.37 -13.31
CA ARG A 14 6.61 -3.29 -13.62
C ARG A 14 5.54 -3.07 -12.54
N ARG A 15 5.85 -3.23 -11.25
CA ARG A 15 5.09 -2.49 -10.22
C ARG A 15 5.53 -1.03 -10.32
N LYS A 16 4.79 -0.23 -11.10
CA LYS A 16 5.06 1.19 -11.41
C LYS A 16 5.18 2.11 -10.17
N ALA A 17 4.94 1.61 -8.96
CA ALA A 17 5.21 2.32 -7.72
C ALA A 17 5.77 1.34 -6.68
N PRO A 18 6.70 1.79 -5.81
CA PRO A 18 7.15 1.00 -4.66
C PRO A 18 5.93 0.53 -3.86
N PRO A 19 5.86 -0.73 -3.42
CA PRO A 19 4.68 -1.25 -2.72
C PRO A 19 4.29 -0.40 -1.50
N PHE A 20 5.29 0.21 -0.84
CA PHE A 20 5.12 1.21 0.20
C PHE A 20 4.34 2.45 -0.26
N GLN A 21 4.75 3.05 -1.38
CA GLN A 21 4.13 4.28 -1.89
C GLN A 21 2.68 4.04 -2.33
N SER A 22 2.40 2.89 -2.95
CA SER A 22 1.02 2.51 -3.29
C SER A 22 0.15 2.34 -2.05
N ALA A 23 0.64 1.63 -1.03
CA ALA A 23 -0.10 1.41 0.21
C ALA A 23 -0.33 2.72 1.00
N MET A 24 0.69 3.57 1.07
CA MET A 24 0.61 4.87 1.75
C MET A 24 -0.37 5.82 1.04
N SER A 25 -0.35 5.85 -0.30
CA SER A 25 -1.31 6.63 -1.10
C SER A 25 -2.75 6.14 -0.93
N MET A 26 -2.99 4.82 -0.86
CA MET A 26 -4.32 4.28 -0.55
C MET A 26 -4.81 4.72 0.84
N LEU A 27 -3.96 4.66 1.86
CA LEU A 27 -4.34 5.10 3.22
C LEU A 27 -4.66 6.59 3.25
N ASN A 28 -3.83 7.42 2.63
CA ASN A 28 -4.10 8.86 2.55
C ASN A 28 -5.39 9.13 1.77
N PHE A 29 -5.66 8.40 0.69
CA PHE A 29 -6.92 8.51 -0.06
C PHE A 29 -8.15 8.20 0.82
N TYR A 30 -8.12 7.12 1.59
CA TYR A 30 -9.22 6.79 2.51
C TYR A 30 -9.42 7.85 3.60
N ILE A 31 -8.33 8.37 4.17
CA ILE A 31 -8.40 9.45 5.18
C ILE A 31 -9.01 10.71 4.55
N ASN A 32 -8.51 11.12 3.38
CA ASN A 32 -8.94 12.33 2.69
C ASN A 32 -10.39 12.22 2.21
N ARG A 33 -10.81 11.05 1.70
CA ARG A 33 -12.18 10.78 1.25
C ARG A 33 -13.17 10.73 2.41
N ALA A 34 -12.78 10.17 3.55
CA ALA A 34 -13.64 10.12 4.72
C ALA A 34 -13.79 11.51 5.37
N GLY A 35 -12.76 12.36 5.27
CA GLY A 35 -12.82 13.76 5.68
C GLY A 35 -13.35 13.94 7.11
N LYS A 36 -14.44 14.69 7.25
CA LYS A 36 -15.09 14.99 8.53
C LYS A 36 -15.95 13.84 9.08
N ASN A 37 -16.30 12.86 8.25
CA ASN A 37 -17.12 11.70 8.63
C ASN A 37 -16.28 10.51 9.11
N LEU A 38 -14.97 10.70 9.30
CA LEU A 38 -14.09 9.65 9.79
C LEU A 38 -14.22 9.53 11.31
N ASN A 39 -14.80 8.41 11.77
CA ASN A 39 -14.87 8.11 13.19
C ASN A 39 -13.46 8.14 13.82
N PRO A 40 -13.30 8.71 15.04
CA PRO A 40 -12.01 8.83 15.71
C PRO A 40 -11.27 7.50 15.87
N GLU A 41 -12.00 6.41 16.10
CA GLU A 41 -11.45 5.06 16.19
C GLU A 41 -10.85 4.59 14.86
N ARG A 42 -11.56 4.81 13.74
CA ARG A 42 -11.04 4.49 12.41
C ARG A 42 -9.80 5.32 12.08
N LYS A 43 -9.76 6.59 12.50
CA LYS A 43 -8.56 7.44 12.34
C LYS A 43 -7.36 6.86 13.10
N LYS A 44 -7.55 6.33 14.31
CA LYS A 44 -6.48 5.66 15.07
C LYS A 44 -5.97 4.40 14.35
N ILE A 45 -6.88 3.57 13.84
CA ILE A 45 -6.53 2.36 13.09
C ILE A 45 -5.72 2.71 11.82
N LEU A 46 -6.17 3.72 11.06
CA LEU A 46 -5.48 4.17 9.85
C LEU A 46 -4.09 4.74 10.15
N GLN A 47 -3.92 5.44 11.27
CA GLN A 47 -2.58 5.90 11.68
C GLN A 47 -1.66 4.76 12.09
N LYS A 48 -2.17 3.78 12.85
CA LYS A 48 -1.40 2.59 13.22
C LYS A 48 -0.93 1.82 11.98
N ALA A 49 -1.80 1.67 10.99
CA ALA A 49 -1.45 1.05 9.71
C ALA A 49 -0.34 1.81 8.95
N LYS A 50 -0.30 3.15 9.02
CA LYS A 50 0.78 3.96 8.44
C LYS A 50 2.12 3.68 9.11
N ASP A 51 2.13 3.55 10.44
CA ASP A 51 3.37 3.26 11.18
C ASP A 51 3.85 1.83 10.95
N GLU A 52 2.93 0.86 10.87
CA GLU A 52 3.27 -0.52 10.52
C GLU A 52 3.85 -0.64 9.10
N LEU A 53 3.27 0.06 8.12
CA LEU A 53 3.84 0.15 6.78
C LEU A 53 5.23 0.78 6.80
N ARG A 54 5.44 1.88 7.53
CA ARG A 54 6.78 2.48 7.66
C ARG A 54 7.79 1.50 8.25
N LYS A 55 7.41 0.70 9.25
CA LYS A 55 8.29 -0.31 9.85
C LYS A 55 8.62 -1.44 8.88
N MET A 56 7.64 -1.91 8.11
CA MET A 56 7.86 -3.00 7.16
C MET A 56 8.75 -2.62 5.97
N PHE A 57 8.74 -1.35 5.56
CA PHE A 57 9.47 -0.87 4.38
C PHE A 57 10.75 -0.08 4.67
N HIS A 58 11.00 0.37 5.91
CA HIS A 58 12.27 0.98 6.33
C HIS A 58 13.30 -0.04 6.86
N LYS A 59 13.42 -1.21 6.23
CA LYS A 59 14.52 -2.15 6.52
C LYS A 59 15.62 -2.03 5.47
#